data_AF-A0A845Z6V8-F1
#
_entry.id   AF-A0A845Z6V8-F1
#
_cell.length_a   1.000
_cell.length_b   1.000
_cell.length_c   1.000
_cell.angle_alpha   90.00
_cell.angle_beta   90.00
_cell.angle_gamma   90.00
#
_symmetry.space_group_name_H-M   'P 1'
#
loop_
_entity.id
_entity.type
_entity.pdbx_description
1 polymer ?
#
loop_
_entity_poly.entity_id
_entity_poly.type
_entity_poly.pdbx_seq_one_letter_code
_entity_poly.pdbx_strand_id
1 'polypeptide(L)'
;MVKPNNYWYYEVSRWQRRMDALRYLSVAWKRCFSKVSGQPKFKKKGKDDSFTLDGSISVGFNRIKLPRIGWVKTFEILPDNVSPKSVTISKKAGRWFI
;
A
#
# COMPACT_ATOMS: atom_id res chain seq x y z
N MET A 1 -14.10 13.61 -10.70
CA MET A 1 -12.84 13.68 -9.91
C MET A 1 -12.99 14.82 -8.93
N VAL A 2 -13.06 14.56 -7.62
CA VAL A 2 -13.33 15.59 -6.61
C VAL A 2 -12.07 16.42 -6.41
N LYS A 3 -12.05 17.70 -6.81
CA LYS A 3 -11.55 18.84 -5.98
C LYS A 3 -11.47 20.17 -6.72
N PRO A 4 -12.01 21.23 -6.09
CA PRO A 4 -11.15 22.36 -5.70
C PRO A 4 -11.13 22.69 -4.19
N ASN A 5 -12.19 22.40 -3.42
CA ASN A 5 -12.44 23.09 -2.14
C ASN A 5 -12.06 22.33 -0.85
N ASN A 6 -10.91 21.63 -0.81
CA ASN A 6 -10.48 20.87 0.38
C ASN A 6 -9.03 21.16 0.77
N TYR A 7 -8.80 22.15 1.63
CA TYR A 7 -7.47 22.58 2.08
C TYR A 7 -6.69 21.48 2.83
N TRP A 8 -7.35 20.74 3.71
CA TRP A 8 -6.80 19.58 4.45
C TRP A 8 -6.13 18.55 3.52
N TYR A 9 -6.58 18.49 2.26
CA TYR A 9 -6.00 17.57 1.30
C TYR A 9 -4.54 17.90 1.02
N TYR A 10 -4.15 19.17 0.97
CA TYR A 10 -2.81 19.58 0.56
C TYR A 10 -1.78 19.51 1.68
N GLU A 11 -2.22 19.47 2.94
CA GLU A 11 -1.37 19.41 4.14
C GLU A 11 -0.59 18.09 4.27
N VAL A 12 -1.10 16.99 3.71
CA VAL A 12 -0.47 15.67 3.83
C VAL A 12 0.72 15.54 2.87
N SER A 13 1.80 14.84 3.20
CA SER A 13 2.93 14.65 2.26
C SER A 13 2.53 13.91 0.95
N ARG A 14 3.30 14.15 -0.12
CA ARG A 14 3.00 13.85 -1.54
C ARG A 14 2.64 12.38 -1.86
N TRP A 15 1.47 12.25 -2.49
CA TRP A 15 0.98 11.26 -3.47
C TRP A 15 0.76 9.80 -3.08
N GLN A 16 1.77 8.99 -2.78
CA GLN A 16 1.61 7.52 -2.80
C GLN A 16 0.53 7.02 -1.83
N ARG A 17 0.70 7.32 -0.54
CA ARG A 17 -0.27 6.90 0.50
C ARG A 17 -1.64 7.56 0.36
N ARG A 18 -1.69 8.80 -0.15
CA ARG A 18 -2.93 9.57 -0.29
C ARG A 18 -3.76 9.09 -1.49
N MET A 19 -3.11 8.89 -2.63
CA MET A 19 -3.74 8.41 -3.85
C MET A 19 -4.14 6.94 -3.73
N ASP A 20 -3.29 6.10 -3.12
CA ASP A 20 -3.66 4.71 -2.87
C ASP A 20 -4.84 4.60 -1.91
N ALA A 21 -4.90 5.40 -0.85
CA ALA A 21 -6.06 5.39 0.06
C ALA A 21 -7.36 5.74 -0.67
N LEU A 22 -7.36 6.77 -1.53
CA LEU A 22 -8.54 7.15 -2.33
C LEU A 22 -8.89 6.11 -3.40
N ARG A 23 -7.88 5.51 -4.04
CA ARG A 23 -8.05 4.44 -5.01
C ARG A 23 -8.70 3.22 -4.36
N TYR A 24 -8.20 2.78 -3.20
CA TYR A 24 -8.78 1.69 -2.43
C TYR A 24 -10.20 2.01 -1.97
N LEU A 25 -10.47 3.25 -1.53
CA LEU A 25 -11.81 3.68 -1.16
C LEU A 25 -12.79 3.59 -2.35
N SER A 26 -12.39 4.07 -3.53
CA SER A 26 -13.21 3.98 -4.74
C SER A 26 -13.51 2.53 -5.11
N VAL A 27 -12.50 1.65 -5.08
CA VAL A 27 -12.68 0.22 -5.35
C VAL A 27 -13.61 -0.43 -4.32
N ALA A 28 -13.46 -0.12 -3.03
CA ALA A 28 -14.30 -0.68 -1.99
C ALA A 28 -15.77 -0.26 -2.13
N TRP A 29 -16.03 1.00 -2.48
CA TRP A 29 -17.39 1.47 -2.77
C TRP A 29 -17.97 0.83 -4.03
N LYS A 30 -17.19 0.67 -5.10
CA LYS A 30 -17.63 -0.09 -6.29
C LYS A 30 -18.08 -1.50 -5.92
N ARG A 31 -17.30 -2.22 -5.10
CA ARG A 31 -17.65 -3.56 -4.61
C ARG A 31 -18.89 -3.56 -3.71
N CYS A 32 -19.07 -2.52 -2.90
CA CYS A 32 -20.27 -2.32 -2.09
C CYS A 32 -21.51 -2.14 -2.96
N PHE A 33 -21.45 -1.31 -4.00
CA PHE A 33 -22.56 -1.10 -4.93
C PHE A 33 -22.87 -2.35 -5.76
N SER A 34 -21.86 -3.15 -6.09
CA SER A 34 -22.03 -4.46 -6.75
C SER A 34 -22.52 -5.57 -5.80
N LYS A 35 -22.85 -5.27 -4.53
CA LYS A 35 -23.30 -6.24 -3.50
C LYS A 35 -22.33 -7.39 -3.22
N VAL A 36 -21.05 -7.25 -3.60
CA VAL A 36 -20.00 -8.25 -3.34
C VAL A 36 -19.44 -8.11 -1.93
N SER A 37 -19.46 -6.90 -1.37
CA SER A 37 -18.99 -6.61 -0.02
C SER A 37 -19.93 -5.64 0.69
N GLY A 38 -19.89 -5.61 2.01
CA GLY A 38 -20.59 -4.58 2.79
C GLY A 38 -19.94 -3.20 2.68
N GLN A 39 -20.50 -2.24 3.42
CA GLN A 39 -19.98 -0.88 3.51
C GLN A 39 -18.52 -0.86 3.98
N PRO A 40 -17.63 -0.11 3.31
CA PRO A 40 -16.24 0.00 3.72
C PRO A 40 -16.12 0.64 5.11
N LYS A 41 -15.24 0.08 5.94
CA LYS A 41 -14.93 0.61 7.28
C LYS A 41 -13.53 1.21 7.27
N PHE A 42 -13.32 2.28 8.04
CA PHE A 42 -11.99 2.85 8.23
C PHE A 42 -11.05 1.84 8.92
N LYS A 43 -9.79 1.81 8.48
CA LYS A 43 -8.75 1.01 9.15
C LYS A 43 -8.48 1.58 10.55
N LYS A 44 -8.26 0.69 11.52
CA LYS A 44 -7.86 1.04 12.88
C LYS A 44 -6.37 0.74 13.06
N LYS A 45 -5.62 1.68 13.64
CA LYS A 45 -4.19 1.48 13.95
C LYS A 45 -4.02 0.26 14.85
N GLY A 46 -3.08 -0.62 14.49
CA GLY A 46 -2.78 -1.84 15.24
C GLY A 46 -3.63 -3.05 14.85
N LYS A 47 -4.53 -2.91 13.87
CA LYS A 47 -5.30 -4.02 13.29
C LYS A 47 -5.07 -4.07 11.79
N ASP A 48 -4.46 -5.16 11.32
CA ASP A 48 -4.20 -5.43 9.90
C ASP A 48 -3.51 -4.25 9.18
N ASP A 49 -2.45 -3.73 9.82
CA ASP A 49 -1.69 -2.60 9.30
C ASP A 49 -0.98 -3.02 8.01
N SER A 50 -1.34 -2.38 6.90
CA SER A 50 -0.69 -2.58 5.62
C SER A 50 -0.59 -1.29 4.83
N PHE A 51 0.50 -1.16 4.07
CA PHE A 51 0.73 -0.02 3.19
C PHE A 51 1.37 -0.48 1.89
N THR A 52 0.95 0.17 0.81
CA THR A 52 1.46 -0.07 -0.54
C THR A 52 2.43 1.03 -0.91
N LEU A 53 3.54 0.63 -1.53
CA LEU A 53 4.54 1.51 -2.07
C LEU A 53 4.64 1.21 -3.57
N ASP A 54 4.41 2.22 -4.40
CA ASP A 54 4.79 2.17 -5.80
C ASP A 54 6.13 2.90 -5.99
N GLY A 55 6.98 2.38 -6.87
CA GLY A 55 8.25 3.02 -7.18
C GLY A 55 9.30 2.06 -7.73
N SER A 56 10.55 2.51 -7.73
CA SER A 56 11.71 1.71 -8.12
C SER A 56 12.02 0.68 -7.04
N ILE A 57 11.48 -0.52 -7.22
CA ILE A 57 11.71 -1.65 -6.34
C ILE A 57 12.67 -2.59 -7.05
N SER A 58 13.80 -2.86 -6.41
CA SER A 58 14.78 -3.82 -6.90
C SER A 58 14.74 -5.05 -6.01
N VAL A 59 14.62 -6.22 -6.62
CA VAL A 59 14.67 -7.51 -5.94
C VAL A 59 16.07 -8.07 -6.11
N GLY A 60 16.64 -8.61 -5.04
CA GLY A 60 17.75 -9.55 -5.11
C GLY A 60 17.44 -10.76 -4.23
N PHE A 61 18.32 -11.76 -4.27
CA PHE A 61 18.12 -13.11 -3.74
C PHE A 61 17.39 -13.18 -2.39
N ASN A 62 17.87 -12.40 -1.41
CA ASN A 62 17.32 -12.38 -0.05
C ASN A 62 17.06 -10.96 0.46
N ARG A 63 16.95 -9.99 -0.45
CA ARG A 63 16.79 -8.57 -0.09
C ARG A 63 15.95 -7.83 -1.12
N ILE A 64 15.10 -6.92 -0.64
CA ILE A 64 14.33 -6.01 -1.48
C ILE A 64 14.77 -4.57 -1.21
N LYS A 65 14.96 -3.77 -2.26
CA LYS A 65 15.22 -2.34 -2.16
C LYS A 65 13.92 -1.57 -2.31
N LEU A 66 13.50 -0.88 -1.26
CA LEU A 66 12.32 -0.03 -1.24
C LEU A 66 12.71 1.44 -1.49
N PRO A 67 11.89 2.23 -2.20
CA PRO A 67 12.24 3.58 -2.67
C PRO A 67 12.47 4.62 -1.56
N ARG A 68 12.09 4.34 -0.30
CA ARG A 68 12.37 5.20 0.86
C ARG A 68 13.05 4.52 2.05
N ILE A 69 12.87 3.21 2.19
CA ILE A 69 13.39 2.45 3.34
C ILE A 69 14.78 1.90 3.03
N GLY A 70 15.12 1.72 1.74
CA GLY A 70 16.39 1.11 1.32
C GLY A 70 16.30 -0.42 1.29
N TRP A 71 17.43 -1.10 1.52
CA TRP A 71 17.51 -2.56 1.48
C TRP A 71 16.93 -3.20 2.73
N VAL A 72 15.93 -4.07 2.54
CA VAL A 72 15.29 -4.87 3.58
C VAL A 72 15.61 -6.34 3.30
N LYS A 73 16.04 -7.08 4.32
CA LYS A 73 16.23 -8.54 4.21
C LYS A 73 14.89 -9.24 4.27
N THR A 74 14.66 -10.17 3.35
CA THR A 74 13.55 -11.11 3.42
C THR A 74 13.98 -12.38 4.15
N PHE A 75 13.01 -13.22 4.53
CA PHE A 75 13.30 -14.58 5.00
C PHE A 75 13.22 -15.59 3.85
N GLU A 76 12.38 -15.30 2.87
CA GLU A 76 12.19 -16.12 1.68
C GLU A 76 13.10 -15.63 0.55
N ILE A 77 13.52 -16.58 -0.29
CA ILE A 77 14.24 -16.30 -1.52
C ILE A 77 13.24 -15.73 -2.52
N LEU A 78 13.52 -14.51 -2.98
CA LEU A 78 12.68 -13.85 -3.97
C LEU A 78 13.18 -14.18 -5.38
N PRO A 79 12.28 -14.22 -6.38
CA PRO A 79 12.68 -14.45 -7.78
C PRO A 79 13.55 -13.29 -8.29
N ASP A 80 14.81 -13.58 -8.65
CA ASP A 80 15.84 -12.59 -8.98
C ASP A 80 15.63 -11.78 -10.27
N ASN A 81 14.61 -12.09 -11.07
CA ASN A 81 14.36 -11.43 -12.35
C ASN A 81 13.06 -10.61 -12.37
N VAL A 82 12.47 -10.32 -11.21
CA VAL A 82 11.23 -9.55 -11.12
C VAL A 82 11.50 -8.17 -10.51
N SER A 83 11.18 -7.11 -11.26
CA SER A 83 11.15 -5.74 -10.76
C SER A 83 9.69 -5.30 -10.61
N PRO A 84 9.05 -5.55 -9.45
CA PRO A 84 7.66 -5.16 -9.25
C PRO A 84 7.53 -3.63 -9.25
N LYS A 85 6.49 -3.12 -9.89
CA LYS A 85 6.18 -1.67 -9.90
C LYS A 85 5.55 -1.21 -8.57
N SER A 86 4.90 -2.14 -7.87
CA SER A 86 4.20 -1.93 -6.61
C SER A 86 4.44 -3.10 -5.67
N VAL A 87 4.60 -2.79 -4.38
CA VAL A 87 4.73 -3.78 -3.30
C VAL A 87 3.83 -3.39 -2.14
N THR A 88 3.17 -4.38 -1.54
CA THR A 88 2.29 -4.18 -0.37
C THR A 88 2.88 -4.83 0.85
N ILE A 89 3.30 -4.02 1.82
CA ILE A 89 3.85 -4.51 3.07
C ILE A 89 2.72 -4.64 4.08
N SER A 90 2.60 -5.81 4.70
CA SER A 90 1.55 -6.11 5.68
C SER A 90 2.14 -6.57 7.02
N LYS A 91 1.50 -6.17 8.13
CA LYS A 91 1.86 -6.60 9.48
C LYS A 91 0.90 -7.68 9.94
N LYS A 92 1.42 -8.89 10.20
CA LYS A 92 0.64 -10.02 10.73
C LYS A 92 1.39 -10.69 11.86
N ALA A 93 0.71 -11.00 12.97
CA ALA A 93 1.29 -11.66 14.14
C ALA A 93 2.63 -11.00 14.61
N GLY A 94 2.70 -9.67 14.61
CA GLY A 94 3.89 -8.92 15.03
C GLY A 94 5.04 -8.89 14.00
N ARG A 95 4.92 -9.58 12.87
CA ARG A 95 5.92 -9.62 11.79
C ARG A 95 5.46 -8.83 10.56
N TRP A 96 6.43 -8.34 9.80
CA TRP A 96 6.21 -7.64 8.54
C TRP A 96 6.46 -8.59 7.37
N PHE A 97 5.52 -8.62 6.43
CA PHE A 97 5.52 -9.44 5.23
C PHE A 97 5.47 -8.53 4.00
N ILE A 98 6.12 -8.95 2.93
CA ILE A 98 6.26 -8.23 1.66
C ILE A 98 5.51 -9.00 0.58
#